data_AF-A0A1H7ZAS9-F1
#
_entry.id   AF-A0A1H7ZAS9-F1
#
_cell.length_a   1.000
_cell.length_b   1.000
_cell.length_c   1.000
_cell.angle_alpha   90.00
_cell.angle_beta   90.00
_cell.angle_gamma   90.00
#
_symmetry.space_group_name_H-M   'P 1'
#
loop_
_entity.id
_entity.type
_entity.pdbx_description
1 polymer ?
#
loop_
_entity_poly.entity_id
_entity_poly.type
_entity_poly.pdbx_seq_one_letter_code
_entity_poly.pdbx_strand_id
1 'polypeptide(L)' 'MKALSKQKLADKAGVSLNTFNKWCKPLEKELQAMGLQPGARMWPPHIVKFIAETFCIDIE' A
#
# COMPACT_ATOMS: atom_id res chain seq x y z
N MET A 1 -11.82 -5.87 4.63
CA MET A 1 -10.35 -5.75 4.56
C MET A 1 -9.79 -5.30 5.91
N LYS A 2 -8.61 -5.81 6.27
CA LYS A 2 -7.89 -5.45 7.50
C LYS A 2 -6.79 -4.43 7.20
N ALA A 3 -6.33 -3.71 8.21
CA ALA A 3 -5.13 -2.89 8.09
C ALA A 3 -3.92 -3.81 7.86
N LEU A 4 -3.03 -3.42 6.94
CA LEU A 4 -1.84 -4.19 6.60
C LEU A 4 -0.60 -3.31 6.70
N SER A 5 0.52 -3.92 7.08
CA SER A 5 1.80 -3.23 6.98
C SER A 5 2.24 -3.11 5.52
N LYS A 6 3.03 -2.09 5.23
CA LYS A 6 3.63 -1.91 3.90
C LYS A 6 4.47 -3.13 3.47
N GLN A 7 5.17 -3.75 4.42
CA GLN A 7 5.93 -4.98 4.17
C GLN A 7 5.00 -6.11 3.71
N LYS A 8 3.88 -6.32 4.40
CA LYS A 8 2.95 -7.41 4.06
C LYS A 8 2.27 -7.22 2.71
N LEU A 9 2.04 -5.97 2.31
CA LEU A 9 1.57 -5.63 0.96
C LEU A 9 2.64 -5.95 -0.11
N ALA A 10 3.90 -5.61 0.16
CA ALA A 10 5.01 -5.94 -0.74
C ALA A 10 5.17 -7.46 -0.88
N ASP A 11 5.10 -8.20 0.24
CA ASP A 11 5.18 -9.66 0.25
C ASP A 11 4.03 -10.30 -0.56
N LYS A 12 2.79 -9.82 -0.39
CA LYS A 12 1.63 -10.28 -1.17
C LYS A 12 1.75 -9.95 -2.66
N ALA A 13 2.39 -8.83 -3.01
CA ALA A 13 2.67 -8.45 -4.39
C ALA A 13 3.87 -9.20 -4.99
N GLY A 14 4.58 -10.03 -4.21
CA GLY A 14 5.75 -10.77 -4.67
C GLY A 14 6.97 -9.88 -4.97
N VAL A 15 7.06 -8.70 -4.36
CA VAL A 15 8.15 -7.74 -4.62
C VAL A 15 8.84 -7.31 -3.33
N SER A 16 10.07 -6.80 -3.46
CA SER A 16 10.76 -6.18 -2.32
C SER A 16 10.05 -4.92 -1.85
N LEU A 17 10.19 -4.59 -0.55
CA LEU A 17 9.66 -3.34 0.01
C LEU A 17 10.17 -2.10 -0.74
N ASN A 18 11.41 -2.13 -1.24
CA ASN A 18 11.98 -1.03 -2.02
C ASN A 18 11.28 -0.86 -3.37
N THR A 19 11.00 -1.97 -4.06
CA THR A 19 10.21 -1.97 -5.30
C THR A 19 8.80 -1.43 -5.05
N PHE A 20 8.15 -1.92 -4.00
CA PHE A 20 6.81 -1.48 -3.61
C PHE A 20 6.76 0.02 -3.28
N ASN A 21 7.78 0.55 -2.58
CA ASN A 21 7.90 1.99 -2.32
C ASN A 21 8.00 2.80 -3.62
N LYS A 22 8.74 2.32 -4.62
CA LYS A 22 8.84 2.98 -5.93
C LYS A 22 7.48 3.00 -6.65
N TRP A 23 6.70 1.93 -6.55
CA TRP A 23 5.36 1.87 -7.11
C TRP A 23 4.39 2.83 -6.42
N CYS A 24 4.52 3.00 -5.11
CA CYS A 24 3.68 3.92 -4.34
C CYS A 24 4.06 5.40 -4.52
N LYS A 25 5.30 5.70 -4.91
CA LYS A 25 5.82 7.07 -5.08
C LYS A 25 4.96 7.95 -6.01
N PRO A 26 4.55 7.52 -7.22
CA PRO A 26 3.65 8.31 -8.06
C PRO A 26 2.26 8.55 -7.44
N LEU A 27 1.83 7.67 -6.53
CA LEU A 27 0.53 7.75 -5.84
C LEU A 27 0.60 8.51 -4.51
N GLU A 28 1.77 9.03 -4.12
CA GLU A 28 1.99 9.60 -2.78
C GLU A 28 0.99 10.71 -2.44
N LYS A 29 0.69 11.61 -3.39
CA LYS A 29 -0.27 12.70 -3.18
C LYS A 29 -1.69 12.18 -2.96
N GLU A 30 -2.09 11.15 -3.69
CA GLU A 30 -3.41 10.53 -3.58
C GLU A 30 -3.53 9.74 -2.27
N LEU A 31 -2.49 9.01 -1.89
CA LEU A 31 -2.39 8.32 -0.61
C LEU A 31 -2.50 9.30 0.57
N GLN A 32 -1.82 10.45 0.49
CA GLN A 32 -1.93 11.51 1.50
C GLN A 32 -3.34 12.12 1.54
N ALA A 33 -3.97 12.35 0.38
CA ALA A 33 -5.34 12.85 0.30
C ALA A 33 -6.37 11.88 0.92
N MET A 34 -6.11 10.57 0.84
CA MET A 34 -6.89 9.53 1.54
C MET A 34 -6.57 9.40 3.04
N GLY A 35 -5.69 10.24 3.57
CA GLY A 35 -5.32 10.29 4.99
C GLY A 35 -4.14 9.41 5.38
N LEU A 36 -3.33 8.90 4.44
CA LEU A 36 -2.10 8.20 4.79
C LEU A 36 -1.06 9.19 5.30
N GLN A 37 -0.62 9.02 6.54
CA GLN A 37 0.49 9.81 7.08
C GLN A 37 1.83 9.40 6.43
N PRO A 38 2.72 10.36 6.15
CA PRO A 38 4.09 10.06 5.74
C PRO A 38 4.77 9.14 6.76
N GLY A 39 5.43 8.09 6.28
CA GLY A 39 6.11 7.12 7.15
C GLY A 39 5.18 6.15 7.91
N ALA A 40 3.88 6.16 7.65
CA ALA A 40 2.95 5.21 8.27
C ALA A 40 3.38 3.76 8.00
N ARG A 41 3.63 3.02 9.08
CA ARG A 41 4.03 1.60 9.03
C ARG A 41 2.84 0.68 8.72
N MET A 42 1.65 1.10 9.12
CA MET A 42 0.39 0.38 8.98
C MET A 42 -0.60 1.19 8.14
N TRP A 43 -1.16 0.56 7.13
CA TRP A 43 -2.02 1.21 6.15
C TRP A 43 -3.47 0.90 6.50
N PRO A 44 -4.35 1.92 6.57
CA PRO A 44 -5.77 1.73 6.81
C PRO A 44 -6.43 0.80 5.77
N PRO A 45 -7.53 0.10 6.12
CA PRO A 45 -8.20 -0.84 5.21
C PRO A 45 -8.61 -0.25 3.85
N HIS A 46 -9.04 1.02 3.81
CA HIS A 46 -9.44 1.67 2.55
C HIS A 46 -8.24 1.93 1.63
N ILE A 47 -7.08 2.26 2.20
CA ILE A 47 -5.83 2.47 1.45
C ILE A 47 -5.25 1.15 0.97
N VAL A 48 -5.31 0.13 1.83
CA VAL A 48 -4.99 -1.25 1.46
C VAL A 48 -5.83 -1.69 0.27
N LYS A 49 -7.14 -1.42 0.28
CA LYS A 49 -8.05 -1.72 -0.83
C LYS A 49 -7.64 -1.04 -2.13
N PHE A 50 -7.45 0.28 -2.08
CA PHE A 50 -7.06 1.07 -3.25
C PHE A 50 -5.78 0.52 -3.90
N ILE A 51 -4.79 0.18 -3.09
CA ILE A 51 -3.50 -0.32 -3.55
C ILE A 51 -3.59 -1.76 -4.07
N ALA A 52 -4.43 -2.58 -3.44
CA ALA A 52 -4.73 -3.91 -3.93
C ALA A 52 -5.31 -3.88 -5.33
N GLU A 53 -6.29 -3.00 -5.55
CA GLU A 53 -6.96 -2.82 -6.83
C GLU A 53 -6.02 -2.22 -7.87
N THR A 54 -5.19 -1.24 -7.49
CA THR A 54 -4.26 -0.56 -8.38
C THR A 54 -3.15 -1.48 -8.91
N PHE A 55 -2.64 -2.38 -8.05
CA PHE A 55 -1.53 -3.27 -8.40
C PHE A 55 -1.95 -4.73 -8.58
N CYS A 56 -3.27 -5.00 -8.64
CA CYS A 56 -3.84 -6.35 -8.73
C CYS A 56 -3.27 -7.33 -7.68
N ILE A 57 -3.12 -6.85 -6.43
CA ILE A 57 -2.59 -7.67 -5.33
C ILE A 57 -3.73 -8.48 -4.74
N ASP A 58 -3.53 -9.78 -4.60
CA ASP A 58 -4.50 -10.65 -3.96
C ASP A 58 -4.43 -10.53 -2.42
N ILE A 59 -5.48 -9.94 -1.84
CA ILE A 59 -5.60 -9.70 -0.41
C ILE A 59 -6.88 -10.35 0.10
N GLU A 60 -6.79 -11.65 0.38
CA GLU A 60 -7.75 -12.39 1.21
C GLU A 60 -8.03 -11.73 2.57
#